data_AF-A0A227J7A3-F1
#
_entry.id   AF-A0A227J7A3-F1
#
_cell.length_a   1.000
_cell.length_b   1.000
_cell.length_c   1.000
_cell.angle_alpha   90.00
_cell.angle_beta   90.00
_cell.angle_gamma   90.00
#
_symmetry.space_group_name_H-M   'P 1'
#
loop_
_entity.id
_entity.type
_entity.pdbx_description
1 polymer ?
#
loop_
_entity_poly.entity_id
_entity_poly.type
_entity_poly.pdbx_seq_one_letter_code
_entity_poly.pdbx_strand_id
1 'polypeptide(L)'
;AAGQVLVRSLACGICGSDLHITRHADEVFDVFHQLGLMPDEAGEHAQVMLGHEFCAEIVEYGSDTQQTLAVGSRVTSVPMLLSQNGAGVGVTPGTYGAYSEYFLLDEALLLPVPDGMPSEAAALTEPLAVGLH
;
A
#
# COMPACT_ATOMS: atom_id res chain seq x y z
N ALA A 1 2.57 1.57 -13.62
CA ALA A 1 2.53 0.60 -14.74
C ALA A 1 1.07 0.40 -15.18
N ALA A 2 0.79 -0.58 -16.04
CA ALA A 2 -0.59 -0.87 -16.46
C ALA A 2 -1.50 -1.17 -15.24
N GLY A 3 -2.70 -0.59 -15.21
CA GLY A 3 -3.68 -0.73 -14.12
C GLY A 3 -3.36 0.00 -12.81
N GLN A 4 -2.14 0.56 -12.69
CA GLN A 4 -1.68 1.24 -11.48
C GLN A 4 -1.91 2.74 -11.52
N VAL A 5 -1.98 3.33 -10.32
CA VAL A 5 -2.13 4.75 -10.07
C VAL A 5 -1.00 5.21 -9.16
N LEU A 6 -0.35 6.33 -9.52
CA LEU A 6 0.59 7.01 -8.65
C LEU A 6 -0.20 7.89 -7.67
N VAL A 7 0.08 7.73 -6.39
CA VAL A 7 -0.58 8.50 -5.34
C VAL A 7 0.44 9.21 -4.45
N ARG A 8 0.03 10.34 -3.88
CA ARG A 8 0.77 11.10 -2.87
C ARG A 8 0.23 10.78 -1.48
N SER A 9 1.10 10.42 -0.54
CA SER A 9 0.70 10.15 0.83
C SER A 9 0.19 11.42 1.52
N LEU A 10 -0.95 11.31 2.22
CA LEU A 10 -1.53 12.41 3.01
C LEU A 10 -1.47 12.11 4.51
N ALA A 11 -1.76 10.87 4.90
CA ALA A 11 -1.64 10.36 6.25
C ALA A 11 -1.40 8.85 6.21
N CYS A 12 -0.60 8.34 7.14
CA CYS A 12 -0.39 6.91 7.34
C CYS A 12 -0.41 6.57 8.83
N GLY A 13 -1.15 5.52 9.20
CA GLY A 13 -1.11 4.90 10.52
C GLY A 13 0.17 4.08 10.74
N ILE A 14 0.40 3.67 11.99
CA ILE A 14 1.48 2.76 12.38
C ILE A 14 0.84 1.51 12.95
N CYS A 15 1.08 0.37 12.30
CA CYS A 15 0.55 -0.90 12.72
C CYS A 15 1.56 -1.68 13.59
N GLY A 16 1.07 -2.67 14.34
CA GLY A 16 1.92 -3.62 15.04
C GLY A 16 2.82 -4.42 14.10
N SER A 17 2.34 -4.75 12.90
CA SER A 17 3.11 -5.43 11.86
C SER A 17 4.33 -4.61 11.41
N ASP A 18 4.22 -3.28 11.27
CA ASP A 18 5.36 -2.41 10.95
C ASP A 18 6.47 -2.53 12.01
N LEU A 19 6.07 -2.60 13.30
CA LEU A 19 7.00 -2.79 14.42
C LEU A 19 7.66 -4.17 14.41
N HIS A 20 6.92 -5.20 14.01
CA HIS A 20 7.48 -6.55 13.89
C HIS A 20 8.45 -6.65 12.71
N ILE A 21 8.09 -6.11 11.55
CA ILE A 21 8.95 -6.11 10.36
C ILE A 21 10.25 -5.33 10.62
N THR A 22 10.17 -4.16 11.29
CA THR A 22 11.36 -3.38 11.63
C THR A 22 12.30 -4.08 12.61
N ARG A 23 11.78 -4.90 13.53
CA ARG A 23 12.59 -5.56 14.57
C ARG A 23 13.08 -6.95 14.20
N HIS A 24 12.35 -7.64 13.33
CA HIS A 24 12.54 -9.05 12.99
C HIS A 24 12.57 -9.26 11.47
N ALA A 25 13.20 -8.34 10.74
CA ALA A 25 13.19 -8.35 9.28
C ALA A 25 13.64 -9.71 8.69
N ASP A 26 14.73 -10.28 9.22
CA ASP A 26 15.27 -11.57 8.75
C ASP A 26 14.26 -12.72 8.91
N GLU A 27 13.60 -12.82 10.07
CA GLU A 27 12.59 -13.85 10.35
C GLU A 27 11.36 -13.68 9.46
N VAL A 28 10.95 -12.44 9.20
CA VAL A 28 9.83 -12.14 8.31
C VAL A 28 10.18 -12.50 6.86
N PHE A 29 11.41 -12.23 6.41
CA PHE A 29 11.87 -12.59 5.07
C PHE A 29 11.97 -14.10 4.88
N ASP A 30 12.42 -14.84 5.89
CA ASP A 30 12.40 -16.30 5.86
C ASP A 30 10.98 -16.84 5.66
N VAL A 31 9.99 -16.28 6.38
CA VAL A 31 8.58 -16.64 6.21
C VAL A 31 8.08 -16.30 4.80
N PHE A 32 8.39 -15.11 4.28
CA PHE A 32 7.98 -14.76 2.92
C PHE A 32 8.62 -15.65 1.85
N HIS A 33 9.89 -16.04 2.02
CA HIS A 33 10.55 -17.02 1.15
C HIS A 33 9.82 -18.37 1.18
N GLN A 34 9.47 -18.86 2.36
CA GLN A 34 8.74 -20.12 2.52
C GLN A 34 7.34 -20.09 1.89
N LEU A 35 6.68 -18.94 1.93
CA LEU A 35 5.35 -18.74 1.36
C LEU A 35 5.38 -18.43 -0.15
N GLY A 36 6.57 -18.28 -0.77
CA GLY A 36 6.69 -17.89 -2.17
C GLY A 36 6.21 -16.45 -2.44
N LEU A 37 6.23 -15.59 -1.41
CA LEU A 37 5.79 -14.20 -1.47
C LEU A 37 6.97 -13.22 -1.68
N MET A 38 8.18 -13.74 -1.89
CA MET A 38 9.33 -12.94 -2.28
C MET A 38 9.27 -12.60 -3.76
N PRO A 39 9.39 -11.32 -4.13
CA PRO A 39 9.58 -10.94 -5.53
C PRO A 39 10.82 -11.66 -6.08
N ASP A 40 10.75 -12.12 -7.32
CA ASP A 40 11.87 -12.81 -7.99
C ASP A 40 13.15 -11.94 -8.06
N GLU A 41 12.98 -10.62 -7.99
CA GLU A 41 14.06 -9.62 -8.05
C GLU A 41 14.56 -9.16 -6.67
N ALA A 42 13.98 -9.66 -5.57
CA ALA A 42 14.39 -9.30 -4.22
C ALA A 42 15.77 -9.91 -3.91
N GLY A 43 16.80 -9.06 -3.87
CA GLY A 43 18.13 -9.46 -3.42
C GLY A 43 18.18 -9.77 -1.91
N GLU A 44 19.30 -10.32 -1.44
CA GLU A 44 19.56 -10.68 -0.03
C GLU A 44 19.36 -9.53 0.99
N HIS A 45 19.17 -8.29 0.53
CA HIS A 45 18.98 -7.09 1.35
C HIS A 45 17.73 -6.27 0.95
N ALA A 46 16.74 -6.89 0.32
CA ALA A 46 15.52 -6.21 -0.06
C ALA A 46 14.85 -5.58 1.17
N GLN A 47 14.63 -4.27 1.15
CA GLN A 47 13.99 -3.56 2.25
C GLN A 47 12.48 -3.56 2.06
N VAL A 48 11.75 -3.54 3.17
CA VAL A 48 10.33 -3.23 3.18
C VAL A 48 10.20 -1.72 3.39
N MET A 49 9.72 -1.02 2.37
CA MET A 49 9.36 0.38 2.49
C MET A 49 7.95 0.44 3.08
N LEU A 50 7.86 0.59 4.40
CA LEU A 50 6.66 0.35 5.21
C LEU A 50 5.50 1.32 4.96
N GLY A 51 4.36 1.01 5.59
CA GLY A 51 3.14 1.81 5.63
C GLY A 51 2.03 1.24 4.76
N HIS A 52 1.05 0.61 5.38
CA HIS A 52 -0.11 -0.04 4.73
C HIS A 52 -1.47 0.50 5.20
N GLU A 53 -1.48 1.47 6.12
CA GLU A 53 -2.70 2.08 6.67
C GLU A 53 -2.78 3.55 6.22
N PHE A 54 -3.35 3.86 5.05
CA PHE A 54 -3.15 5.18 4.44
C PHE A 54 -4.39 5.89 3.90
N CYS A 55 -4.27 7.21 3.85
CA CYS A 55 -5.03 8.09 2.97
C CYS A 55 -4.06 8.77 2.00
N ALA A 56 -4.39 8.78 0.72
CA ALA A 56 -3.55 9.30 -0.34
C ALA A 56 -4.37 10.14 -1.34
N GLU A 57 -3.67 10.90 -2.18
CA GLU A 57 -4.24 11.69 -3.27
C GLU A 57 -3.77 11.14 -4.61
N ILE A 58 -4.68 11.00 -5.58
CA ILE A 58 -4.32 10.56 -6.93
C ILE A 58 -3.51 11.66 -7.64
N VAL A 59 -2.35 11.29 -8.17
CA VAL A 59 -1.44 12.22 -8.87
C VAL A 59 -1.41 11.91 -10.36
N GLU A 60 -1.31 10.65 -10.73
CA GLU A 60 -1.17 10.22 -12.12
C GLU A 60 -1.73 8.81 -12.32
N TYR A 61 -2.24 8.54 -13.51
CA TYR A 61 -2.72 7.23 -13.93
C TYR A 61 -1.73 6.55 -14.87
N GLY A 62 -1.48 5.26 -14.65
CA GLY A 62 -0.77 4.42 -15.59
C GLY A 62 -1.58 4.09 -16.85
N SER A 63 -1.00 3.28 -17.74
CA SER A 63 -1.76 2.73 -18.88
C SER A 63 -2.87 1.79 -18.39
N ASP A 64 -3.86 1.50 -19.24
CA ASP A 64 -4.91 0.49 -18.96
C ASP A 64 -5.72 0.72 -17.67
N THR A 65 -5.72 1.95 -17.15
CA THR A 65 -6.62 2.42 -16.10
C THR A 65 -7.88 3.02 -16.74
N GLN A 66 -9.02 2.85 -16.09
CA GLN A 66 -10.32 3.38 -16.50
C GLN A 66 -10.52 4.85 -16.08
N GLN A 67 -9.70 5.36 -15.17
CA GLN A 67 -9.73 6.74 -14.66
C GLN A 67 -11.11 7.15 -14.13
N THR A 68 -11.71 6.28 -13.31
CA THR A 68 -13.06 6.47 -12.75
C THR A 68 -13.14 7.58 -11.69
N LEU A 69 -12.00 7.88 -11.06
CA LEU A 69 -11.82 9.01 -10.13
C LEU A 69 -10.97 10.09 -10.81
N ALA A 70 -11.03 11.32 -10.32
CA ALA A 70 -10.22 12.40 -10.88
C ALA A 70 -8.82 12.44 -10.24
N VAL A 71 -7.84 12.94 -10.97
CA VAL A 71 -6.58 13.39 -10.35
C VAL A 71 -6.91 14.45 -9.29
N GLY A 72 -6.28 14.35 -8.11
CA GLY A 72 -6.60 15.14 -6.93
C GLY A 72 -7.68 14.51 -6.03
N SER A 73 -8.35 13.44 -6.45
CA SER A 73 -9.26 12.71 -5.56
C SER A 73 -8.49 12.06 -4.41
N ARG A 74 -9.03 12.17 -3.19
CA ARG A 74 -8.51 11.46 -2.03
C ARG A 74 -9.05 10.03 -2.01
N VAL A 75 -8.17 9.09 -1.73
CA VAL A 75 -8.45 7.66 -1.74
C VAL A 75 -7.79 6.95 -0.57
N THR A 76 -8.37 5.83 -0.18
CA THR A 76 -7.66 4.73 0.48
C THR A 76 -7.78 3.49 -0.42
N SER A 77 -7.26 2.36 0.01
CA SER A 77 -7.33 1.12 -0.78
C SER A 77 -7.16 -0.10 0.10
N VAL A 78 -7.59 -1.26 -0.40
CA VAL A 78 -7.06 -2.53 0.09
C VAL A 78 -5.55 -2.53 -0.23
N PRO A 79 -4.63 -2.67 0.74
CA PRO A 79 -3.19 -2.43 0.55
C PRO A 79 -2.50 -3.59 -0.19
N MET A 80 -2.92 -3.83 -1.43
CA MET A 80 -2.42 -4.88 -2.31
C MET A 80 -2.26 -4.37 -3.75
N LEU A 81 -1.30 -4.94 -4.47
CA LEU A 81 -1.06 -4.72 -5.89
C LEU A 81 -1.36 -6.02 -6.66
N LEU A 82 -2.59 -6.12 -7.19
CA LEU A 82 -3.01 -7.18 -8.10
C LEU A 82 -2.11 -7.26 -9.35
N SER A 83 -1.66 -6.11 -9.85
CA SER A 83 -0.70 -6.00 -10.96
C SER A 83 0.67 -6.59 -10.64
N GLN A 84 0.96 -6.87 -9.36
CA GLN A 84 2.20 -7.49 -8.87
C GLN A 84 1.90 -8.76 -8.06
N ASN A 85 1.06 -9.65 -8.61
CA ASN A 85 0.72 -10.94 -8.01
C ASN A 85 0.19 -10.86 -6.57
N GLY A 86 -0.49 -9.76 -6.23
CA GLY A 86 -1.02 -9.54 -4.88
C GLY A 86 0.01 -9.09 -3.85
N ALA A 87 1.14 -8.51 -4.28
CA ALA A 87 2.12 -7.93 -3.38
C ALA A 87 1.45 -6.92 -2.43
N GLY A 88 1.74 -7.04 -1.13
CA GLY A 88 1.21 -6.13 -0.12
C GLY A 88 1.95 -4.79 -0.13
N VAL A 89 1.19 -3.71 -0.23
CA VAL A 89 1.73 -2.35 -0.13
C VAL A 89 2.26 -2.16 1.28
N GLY A 90 3.51 -1.70 1.43
CA GLY A 90 4.09 -1.44 2.73
C GLY A 90 4.46 -2.66 3.57
N VAL A 91 4.35 -3.88 3.03
CA VAL A 91 4.71 -5.12 3.75
C VAL A 91 5.51 -6.11 2.90
N THR A 92 5.38 -6.07 1.57
CA THR A 92 6.19 -6.88 0.66
C THR A 92 7.50 -6.14 0.31
N PRO A 93 8.67 -6.78 0.45
CA PRO A 93 9.95 -6.23 0.01
C PRO A 93 9.93 -5.73 -1.43
N GLY A 94 10.62 -4.62 -1.70
CA GLY A 94 10.65 -4.01 -3.04
C GLY A 94 9.41 -3.18 -3.40
N THR A 95 8.34 -3.24 -2.61
CA THR A 95 7.14 -2.41 -2.79
C THR A 95 7.19 -1.20 -1.87
N TYR A 96 6.94 -0.01 -2.43
CA TYR A 96 6.83 1.24 -1.66
C TYR A 96 5.47 1.32 -0.95
N GLY A 97 5.50 1.51 0.36
CA GLY A 97 4.35 1.86 1.19
C GLY A 97 4.23 3.36 1.47
N ALA A 98 3.21 3.70 2.25
CA ALA A 98 2.76 5.07 2.48
C ALA A 98 3.62 5.90 3.45
N TYR A 99 4.68 5.34 4.04
CA TYR A 99 5.75 6.16 4.65
C TYR A 99 6.67 6.82 3.61
N SER A 100 6.37 6.64 2.32
CA SER A 100 6.97 7.36 1.20
C SER A 100 6.10 8.56 0.80
N GLU A 101 6.70 9.61 0.22
CA GLU A 101 5.92 10.75 -0.32
C GLU A 101 4.96 10.32 -1.44
N TYR A 102 5.41 9.36 -2.25
CA TYR A 102 4.64 8.78 -3.35
C TYR A 102 4.78 7.26 -3.37
N PHE A 103 3.72 6.58 -3.78
CA PHE A 103 3.68 5.13 -3.92
C PHE A 103 2.62 4.72 -4.95
N LEU A 104 2.57 3.42 -5.26
CA LEU A 104 1.68 2.86 -6.27
C LEU A 104 0.51 2.13 -5.62
N LEU A 105 -0.65 2.23 -6.24
CA LEU A 105 -1.86 1.46 -5.96
C LEU A 105 -2.43 0.90 -7.26
N ASP A 106 -3.27 -0.12 -7.20
CA ASP A 106 -4.09 -0.52 -8.35
C ASP A 106 -5.42 0.20 -8.35
N GLU A 107 -5.83 0.75 -9.50
CA GLU A 107 -7.09 1.49 -9.62
C GLU A 107 -8.29 0.65 -9.16
N ALA A 108 -8.26 -0.65 -9.47
CA ALA A 108 -9.34 -1.59 -9.18
C ALA A 108 -9.63 -1.76 -7.67
N LEU A 109 -8.69 -1.37 -6.80
CA LEU A 109 -8.82 -1.46 -5.35
C LEU A 109 -8.99 -0.10 -4.67
N LEU A 110 -9.09 1.00 -5.42
CA LEU A 110 -9.26 2.32 -4.84
C LEU A 110 -10.65 2.48 -4.23
N LEU A 111 -10.67 3.07 -3.04
CA LEU A 111 -11.87 3.45 -2.32
C LEU A 111 -11.86 4.97 -2.14
N PRO A 112 -12.84 5.71 -2.72
CA PRO A 112 -12.87 7.16 -2.59
C PRO A 112 -13.13 7.58 -1.14
N VAL A 113 -12.36 8.55 -0.65
CA VAL A 113 -12.55 9.13 0.68
C VAL A 113 -13.65 10.19 0.61
N PRO A 114 -14.70 10.11 1.45
CA PRO A 114 -15.77 11.10 1.46
C PRO A 114 -15.29 12.53 1.71
N ASP A 115 -15.99 13.49 1.11
CA ASP A 115 -15.76 14.91 1.37
C ASP A 115 -15.95 15.23 2.86
N GLY A 116 -15.07 16.08 3.39
CA GLY A 116 -15.08 16.48 4.80
C GLY A 116 -14.50 15.44 5.78
N MET A 117 -14.20 14.21 5.35
CA MET A 117 -13.45 13.27 6.18
C MET A 117 -11.98 13.70 6.29
N PRO A 118 -11.42 13.87 7.52
CA PRO A 118 -9.99 14.12 7.69
C PRO A 118 -9.14 12.96 7.16
N SER A 119 -7.98 13.26 6.58
CA SER A 119 -7.11 12.23 6.00
C SER A 119 -6.59 11.25 7.04
N GLU A 120 -6.32 11.72 8.26
CA GLU A 120 -5.90 10.90 9.40
C GLU A 120 -7.00 9.92 9.83
N ALA A 121 -8.26 10.33 9.74
CA ALA A 121 -9.39 9.44 10.03
C ALA A 121 -9.59 8.40 8.91
N ALA A 122 -9.41 8.80 7.65
CA ALA A 122 -9.49 7.90 6.51
C ALA A 122 -8.35 6.85 6.49
N ALA A 123 -7.17 7.19 7.01
CA ALA A 123 -6.06 6.24 7.13
C ALA A 123 -6.38 5.06 8.07
N LEU A 124 -7.35 5.21 8.98
CA LEU A 124 -7.80 4.15 9.87
C LEU A 124 -8.75 3.13 9.19
N THR A 125 -9.08 3.29 7.90
CA THR A 125 -9.96 2.37 7.19
C THR A 125 -9.42 0.94 7.20
N GLU A 126 -8.12 0.74 7.00
CA GLU A 126 -7.49 -0.59 7.02
C GLU A 126 -7.61 -1.27 8.39
N PRO A 127 -7.17 -0.68 9.50
CA PRO A 127 -7.24 -1.36 10.80
C PRO A 127 -8.68 -1.55 11.30
N LEU A 128 -9.60 -0.65 10.93
CA LEU A 128 -11.02 -0.83 11.20
C LEU A 128 -11.62 -2.00 10.42
N ALA A 129 -11.21 -2.22 9.17
CA ALA A 129 -11.65 -3.36 8.39
C ALA A 129 -11.17 -4.68 8.99
N VAL A 130 -9.92 -4.74 9.48
CA VAL A 130 -9.38 -5.90 10.22
C VAL A 130 -10.19 -6.17 11.49
N GLY A 131 -10.51 -5.14 12.28
CA GLY A 131 -11.28 -5.30 13.51
C GLY A 131 -12.76 -5.66 13.30
N LEU A 132 -13.31 -5.41 12.10
CA LEU A 132 -14.70 -5.73 11.76
C LEU A 132 -14.88 -7.17 11.25
N HIS A 133 -13.85 -7.74 10.60
CA HIS A 133 -13.89 -9.07 9.98
C HIS A 133 -13.97 -10.21 11.01
#